data_AF-A0A420WGX7-F1
#
_entry.id   AF-A0A420WGX7-F1
#
_cell.length_a   1.000
_cell.length_b   1.000
_cell.length_c   1.000
_cell.angle_alpha   90.00
_cell.angle_beta   90.00
_cell.angle_gamma   90.00
#
_symmetry.space_group_name_H-M   'P 1'
#
loop_
_entity.id
_entity.type
_entity.pdbx_description
1 polymer ?
#
loop_
_entity_poly.entity_id
_entity_poly.type
_entity_poly.pdbx_seq_one_letter_code
_entity_poly.pdbx_strand_id
1 'polypeptide(L)'
;MRSLSPVSWAAIAFILLACGALAATLISPPPDPADHPLAPRFTGLHLAFEAAKLCGGLEMSPSVANKVGAAIDAEIGGAMGTATRLVLISDARATLAAAGCDSALARDALAQFDAELKPALE
;
A
#
# COMPACT_ATOMS: atom_id res chain seq x y z
N MET A 1 7.71 -3.17 59.60
CA MET A 1 8.41 -3.30 58.30
C MET A 1 8.58 -4.78 58.03
N ARG A 2 7.78 -5.36 57.12
CA ARG A 2 7.71 -6.82 56.89
C ARG A 2 8.71 -7.18 55.78
N SER A 3 9.80 -7.85 56.17
CA SER A 3 10.82 -8.35 55.25
C SER A 3 10.26 -9.48 54.40
N LEU A 4 10.20 -9.29 53.08
CA LEU A 4 9.85 -10.35 52.12
C LEU A 4 11.05 -11.27 51.94
N SER A 5 10.82 -12.58 51.92
CA SER A 5 11.86 -13.61 51.82
C SER A 5 12.47 -13.67 50.41
N PRO A 6 13.75 -14.07 50.28
CA PRO A 6 14.51 -14.04 49.02
C PRO A 6 13.91 -14.92 47.90
N VAL A 7 13.06 -15.89 48.26
CA VAL A 7 12.36 -16.77 47.32
C VAL A 7 11.32 -15.99 46.49
N SER A 8 10.73 -14.92 47.03
CA SER A 8 9.76 -14.10 46.31
C SER A 8 10.38 -13.16 45.27
N TRP A 9 11.67 -12.83 45.39
CA TRP A 9 12.37 -11.98 44.41
C TRP A 9 12.72 -12.73 43.13
N ALA A 10 13.13 -14.01 43.25
CA ALA A 10 13.47 -14.83 42.09
C ALA A 10 12.25 -15.11 41.19
N ALA A 11 11.06 -15.27 41.77
CA ALA A 11 9.82 -15.48 41.02
C ALA A 11 9.39 -14.23 40.22
N ILE A 12 9.60 -13.03 40.76
CA ILE A 12 9.26 -11.77 40.08
C ILE A 12 10.24 -11.49 38.93
N ALA A 13 11.53 -11.79 39.11
CA ALA A 13 12.54 -11.64 38.06
C ALA A 13 12.27 -12.55 36.86
N PHE A 14 11.80 -13.78 37.07
CA PHE A 14 11.47 -14.72 36.00
C PHE A 14 10.25 -14.27 35.17
N ILE A 15 9.23 -13.67 35.81
CA ILE A 15 8.04 -13.16 35.13
C ILE A 15 8.39 -11.94 34.26
N LEU A 16 9.27 -11.06 34.74
CA LEU A 16 9.70 -9.88 33.99
C LEU A 16 10.55 -10.22 32.74
N LEU A 17 11.40 -11.25 32.83
CA LEU A 17 12.19 -11.73 31.69
C LEU A 17 11.33 -12.45 30.63
N ALA A 18 10.30 -13.21 31.04
CA ALA A 18 9.37 -13.86 30.12
C ALA A 18 8.44 -12.86 29.39
N CYS A 19 8.02 -11.77 30.06
CA CYS A 19 7.26 -10.70 29.42
C CYS A 19 8.10 -9.85 28.45
N GLY A 20 9.38 -9.62 28.73
CA GLY A 20 10.27 -8.87 27.84
C GLY A 20 10.54 -9.57 26.50
N ALA A 21 10.68 -10.91 26.52
CA ALA A 21 10.92 -11.69 25.30
C ALA A 21 9.69 -11.78 24.39
N LEU A 22 8.47 -11.77 24.94
CA LEU A 22 7.24 -11.75 24.15
C LEU A 22 6.95 -10.37 23.53
N ALA A 23 7.44 -9.28 24.14
CA ALA A 23 7.29 -7.95 23.58
C ALA A 23 8.20 -7.73 22.36
N ALA A 24 9.41 -8.29 22.35
CA ALA A 24 10.38 -8.09 21.26
C ALA A 24 9.91 -8.67 19.90
N THR A 25 9.05 -9.69 19.88
CA THR A 25 8.48 -10.24 18.63
C THR A 25 7.22 -9.49 18.16
N LEU A 26 6.68 -8.57 18.96
CA LEU A 26 5.49 -7.76 18.64
C LEU A 26 5.84 -6.31 18.24
N ILE A 27 7.12 -5.91 18.29
CA ILE A 27 7.60 -4.54 18.02
C ILE A 27 8.38 -4.47 16.69
N SER A 28 7.95 -5.24 15.69
CA SER A 28 8.28 -4.85 14.32
C SER A 28 7.02 -4.19 13.75
N PRO A 29 7.02 -2.87 13.51
CA PRO A 29 5.92 -2.28 12.75
C PRO A 29 5.81 -3.07 11.44
N PRO A 30 4.59 -3.28 10.93
CA PRO A 30 4.44 -3.91 9.63
C PRO A 30 5.29 -3.15 8.61
N PRO A 31 5.96 -3.85 7.67
CA PRO A 31 6.78 -3.20 6.67
C PRO A 31 5.96 -2.14 5.92
N ASP A 32 6.57 -0.98 5.68
CA ASP A 32 5.90 0.12 4.98
C ASP A 32 5.51 -0.38 3.57
N PRO A 33 4.24 -0.21 3.14
CA PRO A 33 3.83 -0.57 1.80
C PRO A 33 4.70 0.04 0.68
N ALA A 34 5.28 1.21 0.93
CA ALA A 34 6.19 1.89 0.01
C ALA A 34 7.55 1.19 -0.14
N ASP A 35 7.95 0.35 0.81
CA ASP A 35 9.23 -0.39 0.76
C ASP A 35 9.18 -1.58 -0.21
N HIS A 36 8.00 -1.95 -0.73
CA HIS A 36 7.89 -3.05 -1.69
C HIS A 36 8.60 -2.67 -3.01
N PRO A 37 9.44 -3.55 -3.59
CA PRO A 37 10.22 -3.22 -4.80
C PRO A 37 9.37 -2.75 -5.99
N LEU A 38 8.15 -3.28 -6.10
CA LEU A 38 7.19 -2.93 -7.16
C LEU A 38 6.22 -1.81 -6.77
N ALA A 39 6.31 -1.23 -5.57
CA ALA A 39 5.42 -0.16 -5.12
C ALA A 39 5.42 1.05 -6.06
N PRO A 40 6.59 1.59 -6.50
CA PRO A 40 6.58 2.75 -7.39
C PRO A 40 5.87 2.48 -8.72
N ARG A 41 6.08 1.30 -9.31
CA ARG A 41 5.44 0.90 -10.57
C ARG A 41 3.93 0.71 -10.39
N PHE A 42 3.52 0.00 -9.33
CA PHE A 42 2.13 -0.23 -9.01
C PHE A 42 1.36 1.08 -8.75
N THR A 43 1.95 1.98 -7.95
CA THR A 43 1.41 3.31 -7.66
C THR A 43 1.32 4.16 -8.92
N GLY A 44 2.34 4.15 -9.78
CA GLY A 44 2.32 4.88 -11.05
C GLY A 44 1.19 4.46 -11.98
N LEU A 45 0.98 3.15 -12.15
CA LEU A 45 -0.11 2.62 -12.96
C LEU A 45 -1.50 2.98 -12.37
N HIS A 46 -1.64 2.95 -11.04
CA HIS A 46 -2.89 3.37 -10.39
C HIS A 46 -3.12 4.87 -10.45
N LEU A 47 -2.06 5.69 -10.35
CA LEU A 47 -2.14 7.13 -10.61
C LEU A 47 -2.65 7.40 -12.03
N ALA A 48 -2.11 6.69 -13.02
CA ALA A 48 -2.54 6.80 -14.41
C ALA A 48 -4.01 6.45 -14.60
N PHE A 49 -4.45 5.32 -14.04
CA PHE A 49 -5.86 4.91 -14.08
C PHE A 49 -6.79 5.92 -13.37
N GLU A 50 -6.40 6.41 -12.20
CA GLU A 50 -7.18 7.42 -11.47
C GLU A 50 -7.23 8.76 -12.23
N ALA A 51 -6.17 9.13 -12.95
CA ALA A 51 -6.13 10.32 -13.79
C ALA A 51 -7.10 10.19 -14.96
N ALA A 52 -7.16 9.02 -15.61
CA ALA A 52 -8.13 8.75 -16.67
C ALA A 52 -9.57 8.86 -16.16
N LYS A 53 -9.85 8.35 -14.95
CA LYS A 53 -11.18 8.43 -14.33
C LYS A 53 -11.58 9.86 -13.94
N LEU A 54 -10.70 10.57 -13.22
CA LEU A 54 -11.03 11.88 -12.63
C LEU A 54 -10.87 13.03 -13.62
N CYS A 55 -9.87 12.96 -14.49
CA CYS A 55 -9.46 14.07 -15.36
C CYS A 55 -9.64 13.76 -16.85
N GLY A 56 -9.63 12.48 -17.25
CA GLY A 56 -9.76 12.04 -18.65
C GLY A 56 -11.17 11.69 -19.10
N GLY A 57 -12.16 11.70 -18.20
CA GLY A 57 -13.54 11.36 -18.51
C GLY A 57 -13.80 9.87 -18.82
N LEU A 58 -12.90 8.97 -18.38
CA LEU A 58 -13.08 7.54 -18.55
C LEU A 58 -14.34 7.07 -17.80
N GLU A 59 -15.32 6.57 -18.53
CA GLU A 59 -16.52 6.00 -17.92
C GLU A 59 -16.19 4.68 -17.22
N MET A 60 -16.47 4.64 -15.91
CA MET A 60 -16.15 3.46 -15.12
C MET A 60 -17.24 2.40 -15.12
N SER A 61 -17.12 1.44 -16.04
CA SER A 61 -17.87 0.18 -15.99
C SER A 61 -17.07 -0.94 -15.29
N PRO A 62 -17.74 -1.98 -14.73
CA PRO A 62 -17.06 -3.14 -14.18
C PRO A 62 -16.11 -3.84 -15.17
N SER A 63 -16.45 -3.81 -16.46
CA SER A 63 -15.62 -4.38 -17.53
C SER A 63 -14.29 -3.64 -17.67
N VAL A 64 -14.34 -2.30 -17.68
CA VAL A 64 -13.14 -1.45 -17.73
C VAL A 64 -12.27 -1.67 -16.49
N ALA A 65 -12.88 -1.73 -15.30
CA ALA A 65 -12.14 -1.97 -14.05
C ALA A 65 -11.40 -3.31 -14.08
N ASN A 66 -12.06 -4.36 -14.57
CA ASN A 66 -11.47 -5.69 -14.67
C ASN A 66 -10.33 -5.74 -15.71
N LYS A 67 -10.52 -5.13 -16.88
CA LYS A 67 -9.48 -5.08 -17.94
C LYS A 67 -8.24 -4.34 -17.47
N VAL A 68 -8.40 -3.14 -16.90
CA VAL A 68 -7.26 -2.36 -16.38
C VAL A 68 -6.63 -3.06 -15.19
N GLY A 69 -7.44 -3.59 -14.26
CA GLY A 69 -6.93 -4.36 -13.12
C GLY A 69 -6.06 -5.53 -13.56
N ALA A 70 -6.51 -6.30 -14.56
CA ALA A 70 -5.75 -7.40 -15.14
C ALA A 70 -4.44 -6.93 -15.82
N ALA A 71 -4.46 -5.79 -16.52
CA ALA A 71 -3.25 -5.21 -17.13
C ALA A 71 -2.22 -4.81 -16.06
N ILE A 72 -2.67 -4.16 -14.97
CA ILE A 72 -1.79 -3.79 -13.85
C ILE A 72 -1.26 -5.05 -13.14
N ASP A 73 -2.09 -6.09 -13.00
CA ASP A 73 -1.67 -7.36 -12.42
C ASP A 73 -0.62 -8.09 -13.26
N ALA A 74 -0.76 -8.05 -14.59
CA ALA A 74 0.22 -8.63 -15.50
C ALA A 74 1.61 -7.98 -15.37
N GLU A 75 1.65 -6.66 -15.17
CA GLU A 75 2.89 -5.90 -14.98
C GLU A 75 3.58 -6.19 -13.64
N ILE A 76 2.82 -6.52 -12.60
CA ILE A 76 3.31 -6.62 -11.22
C ILE A 76 3.48 -8.09 -10.77
N GLY A 77 2.90 -9.04 -11.52
CA GLY A 77 3.07 -10.48 -11.30
C GLY A 77 2.54 -10.98 -9.96
N GLY A 78 1.61 -10.25 -9.33
CA GLY A 78 0.96 -10.66 -8.07
C GLY A 78 1.88 -10.77 -6.84
N ALA A 79 3.12 -10.28 -6.90
CA ALA A 79 4.10 -10.39 -5.81
C ALA A 79 3.69 -9.61 -4.54
N MET A 80 2.82 -8.62 -4.69
CA MET A 80 2.42 -7.71 -3.63
C MET A 80 1.18 -8.22 -2.88
N GLY A 81 1.24 -8.25 -1.55
CA GLY A 81 0.10 -8.63 -0.70
C GLY A 81 -1.08 -7.65 -0.79
N THR A 82 -2.30 -8.15 -0.58
CA THR A 82 -3.54 -7.37 -0.72
C THR A 82 -3.56 -6.11 0.15
N ALA A 83 -3.06 -6.17 1.39
CA ALA A 83 -3.04 -5.01 2.29
C ALA A 83 -2.15 -3.89 1.75
N THR A 84 -0.93 -4.22 1.30
CA THR A 84 0.00 -3.28 0.65
C THR A 84 -0.64 -2.64 -0.57
N ARG A 85 -1.28 -3.45 -1.43
CA ARG A 85 -1.98 -2.96 -2.62
C ARG A 85 -3.04 -1.94 -2.25
N LEU A 86 -3.91 -2.26 -1.29
CA LEU A 86 -4.98 -1.35 -0.88
C LEU A 86 -4.47 0.00 -0.38
N VAL A 87 -3.37 0.01 0.39
CA VAL A 87 -2.74 1.25 0.85
C VAL A 87 -2.22 2.07 -0.33
N LEU A 88 -1.43 1.46 -1.23
CA LEU A 88 -0.87 2.16 -2.39
C LEU A 88 -1.94 2.70 -3.35
N ILE A 89 -3.04 1.96 -3.54
CA ILE A 89 -4.20 2.45 -4.31
C ILE A 89 -4.78 3.70 -3.65
N SER A 90 -4.97 3.65 -2.33
CA SER A 90 -5.50 4.80 -1.57
C SER A 90 -4.59 6.01 -1.68
N ASP A 91 -3.28 5.81 -1.58
CA ASP A 91 -2.29 6.89 -1.66
C ASP A 91 -2.20 7.50 -3.06
N ALA A 92 -2.27 6.67 -4.12
CA ALA A 92 -2.36 7.15 -5.50
C ALA A 92 -3.58 8.06 -5.71
N ARG A 93 -4.74 7.64 -5.19
CA ARG A 93 -5.98 8.42 -5.24
C ARG A 93 -5.87 9.74 -4.50
N ALA A 94 -5.33 9.72 -3.27
CA ALA A 94 -5.16 10.91 -2.45
C ALA A 94 -4.18 11.90 -3.11
N THR A 95 -3.08 11.39 -3.67
CA THR A 95 -2.05 12.18 -4.37
C THR A 95 -2.65 12.93 -5.55
N LEU A 96 -3.39 12.24 -6.41
CA LEU A 96 -3.99 12.87 -7.59
C LEU A 96 -5.10 13.86 -7.20
N ALA A 97 -5.94 13.50 -6.22
CA ALA A 97 -6.99 14.39 -5.73
C ALA A 97 -6.41 15.68 -5.13
N ALA A 98 -5.28 15.60 -4.42
CA ALA A 98 -4.58 16.77 -3.86
C ALA A 98 -3.91 17.62 -4.94
N ALA A 99 -3.36 17.00 -5.99
CA ALA A 99 -2.71 17.71 -7.08
C ALA A 99 -3.70 18.45 -8.00
N GLY A 100 -4.87 17.85 -8.24
CA GLY A 100 -5.89 18.38 -9.15
C GLY A 100 -5.58 18.14 -10.63
N CYS A 101 -6.60 18.24 -11.47
CA CYS A 101 -6.52 17.85 -12.88
C CYS A 101 -5.65 18.77 -13.76
N ASP A 102 -5.44 20.03 -13.34
CA ASP A 102 -4.58 20.97 -14.06
C ASP A 102 -3.08 20.78 -13.75
N SER A 103 -2.75 19.88 -12.83
CA SER A 103 -1.36 19.64 -12.41
C SER A 103 -0.52 18.96 -13.50
N ALA A 104 0.81 19.15 -13.44
CA ALA A 104 1.74 18.36 -14.27
C ALA A 104 1.59 16.87 -13.98
N LEU A 105 1.43 16.49 -12.71
CA LEU A 105 1.23 15.11 -12.28
C LEU A 105 0.01 14.47 -12.96
N ALA A 106 -1.13 15.16 -13.03
CA ALA A 106 -2.32 14.63 -13.71
C ALA A 106 -2.12 14.47 -15.22
N ARG A 107 -1.42 15.41 -15.86
CA ARG A 107 -1.10 15.33 -17.30
C ARG A 107 -0.15 14.19 -17.62
N ASP A 108 0.90 14.01 -16.83
CA ASP A 108 1.87 12.93 -17.01
C ASP A 108 1.21 11.57 -16.74
N ALA A 109 0.37 11.47 -15.71
CA ALA A 109 -0.40 10.27 -15.40
C ALA A 109 -1.40 9.91 -16.51
N LEU A 110 -2.08 10.90 -17.11
CA LEU A 110 -2.95 10.68 -18.27
C LEU A 110 -2.17 10.16 -19.49
N ALA A 111 -1.02 10.77 -19.78
CA ALA A 111 -0.16 10.31 -20.87
C ALA A 111 0.30 8.87 -20.65
N GLN A 112 0.64 8.51 -19.40
CA GLN A 112 0.97 7.14 -19.04
C GLN A 112 -0.22 6.19 -19.22
N PHE A 113 -1.44 6.61 -18.86
CA PHE A 113 -2.64 5.79 -19.07
C PHE A 113 -2.84 5.49 -20.55
N ASP A 114 -2.75 6.50 -21.42
CA ASP A 114 -2.92 6.35 -22.86
C ASP A 114 -1.86 5.41 -23.47
N ALA A 115 -0.63 5.45 -22.97
CA ALA A 115 0.47 4.64 -23.47
C ALA A 115 0.42 3.17 -22.99
N GLU A 116 0.02 2.95 -21.73
CA GLU A 116 0.25 1.66 -21.07
C GLU A 116 -1.03 0.90 -20.72
N LEU A 117 -2.12 1.59 -20.39
CA LEU A 117 -3.35 0.95 -19.88
C LEU A 117 -4.50 0.98 -20.87
N LYS A 118 -4.61 2.03 -21.68
CA LYS A 118 -5.63 2.16 -22.72
C LYS A 118 -5.59 1.03 -23.78
N PRO A 119 -4.42 0.50 -24.20
CA PRO A 119 -4.39 -0.62 -25.14
C PRO A 119 -5.09 -1.88 -24.62
N ALA A 120 -5.25 -2.05 -23.30
CA ALA A 120 -5.98 -3.17 -22.72
C ALA A 120 -7.52 -3.02 -22.84
N LEU A 121 -8.01 -1.82 -23.18
CA LEU A 121 -9.43 -1.51 -23.30
C LEU A 121 -10.00 -1.78 -24.70
N GLU A 122 -9.15 -1.71 -25.72
CA GLU A 122 -9.45 -2.01 -27.12
C GLU A 122 -9.70 -3.52 -27.35
#